data_AF-I3CNK2-F1
#
_entry.id   AF-I3CNK2-F1
#
_cell.length_a   1.000
_cell.length_b   1.000
_cell.length_c   1.000
_cell.angle_alpha   90.00
_cell.angle_beta   90.00
_cell.angle_gamma   90.00
#
_symmetry.space_group_name_H-M   'P 1'
#
loop_
_entity.id
_entity.type
_entity.pdbx_description
1 polymer ?
#
loop_
_entity_poly.entity_id
_entity_poly.type
_entity_poly.pdbx_seq_one_letter_code
_entity_poly.pdbx_strand_id
1 'polypeptide(L)'
;MGDQKYLDPWPELYSGCHIIMHPGAGIAPWNYSQYQFACDSEGNIMVDGTPLLFYHFHQFQLLDDGSFDRLSTFYTAERPEPGQVYERYEADLKLRIAEVRAVAPGFRGGFKRIGKVRGRRWVQRFAPRWLKDLARKVIRY
;
A
#
# COMPACT_ATOMS: atom_id res chain seq x y z
N MET A 1 -5.79 -9.94 13.41
CA MET A 1 -7.20 -9.75 13.77
C MET A 1 -7.76 -8.79 12.74
N GLY A 2 -8.72 -9.25 11.94
CA GLY A 2 -9.39 -8.41 10.94
C GLY A 2 -10.43 -7.58 11.65
N ASP A 3 -10.20 -6.28 11.71
CA ASP A 3 -11.07 -5.32 12.38
C ASP A 3 -12.32 -5.01 11.56
N GLN A 4 -12.43 -5.37 10.28
CA GLN A 4 -13.52 -4.90 9.42
C GLN A 4 -14.64 -5.90 9.11
N LYS A 5 -14.55 -7.16 9.55
CA LYS A 5 -15.60 -8.17 9.25
C LYS A 5 -16.97 -7.85 9.86
N TYR A 6 -17.03 -6.97 10.86
CA TYR A 6 -18.31 -6.51 11.42
C TYR A 6 -19.11 -5.66 10.41
N LEU A 7 -18.48 -5.22 9.31
CA LEU A 7 -19.11 -4.46 8.23
C LEU A 7 -19.85 -5.37 7.23
N ASP A 8 -19.51 -6.65 7.14
CA ASP A 8 -20.11 -7.60 6.19
C ASP A 8 -21.66 -7.61 6.22
N PRO A 9 -22.35 -7.61 7.39
CA PRO A 9 -23.82 -7.58 7.43
C PRO A 9 -24.43 -6.18 7.21
N TRP A 10 -23.64 -5.11 7.07
CA TRP A 10 -24.18 -3.75 7.02
C TRP A 10 -25.15 -3.47 5.87
N PRO A 11 -24.93 -4.00 4.64
CA PRO A 11 -25.89 -3.81 3.55
C PRO A 11 -27.27 -4.40 3.85
N GLU A 12 -27.33 -5.44 4.68
CA GLU A 12 -28.59 -6.07 5.10
C GLU A 12 -29.23 -5.34 6.28
N LEU A 13 -28.40 -4.87 7.22
CA LEU A 13 -28.86 -4.22 8.46
C LEU A 13 -29.33 -2.78 8.26
N TYR A 14 -28.78 -2.05 7.28
CA TYR A 14 -29.03 -0.64 7.09
C TYR A 14 -29.50 -0.37 5.65
N SER A 15 -30.79 -0.08 5.48
CA SER A 15 -31.41 0.19 4.16
C SER A 15 -30.81 1.38 3.41
N GLY A 16 -30.15 2.31 4.11
CA GLY A 16 -29.41 3.42 3.52
C GLY A 16 -27.94 3.12 3.19
N CYS A 17 -27.46 1.91 3.48
CA CYS A 17 -26.10 1.49 3.14
C CYS A 17 -26.02 1.16 1.64
N HIS A 18 -25.05 1.77 0.95
CA HIS A 18 -24.80 1.52 -0.46
C HIS A 18 -23.38 1.02 -0.66
N ILE A 19 -23.25 -0.10 -1.38
CA ILE A 19 -21.94 -0.63 -1.79
C ILE A 19 -21.48 0.11 -3.04
N ILE A 20 -20.29 0.71 -2.97
CA ILE A 20 -19.68 1.37 -4.12
C ILE A 20 -19.24 0.30 -5.11
N MET A 21 -19.85 0.31 -6.30
CA MET A 21 -19.56 -0.64 -7.38
C MET A 21 -18.55 -0.14 -8.41
N HIS A 22 -18.05 1.10 -8.26
CA HIS A 22 -17.12 1.71 -9.22
C HIS A 22 -15.76 0.99 -9.19
N PRO A 23 -15.22 0.48 -10.31
CA PRO A 23 -14.00 -0.33 -10.30
C PRO A 23 -12.74 0.47 -9.91
N GLY A 24 -12.75 1.78 -10.14
CA GLY A 24 -11.75 2.71 -9.61
C GLY A 24 -11.78 2.95 -8.09
N ALA A 25 -12.72 2.36 -7.34
CA ALA A 25 -12.81 2.49 -5.89
C ALA A 25 -12.29 1.22 -5.18
N GLY A 26 -11.65 1.38 -4.02
CA GLY A 26 -11.30 0.23 -3.17
C GLY A 26 -10.16 -0.64 -3.70
N ILE A 27 -9.34 -0.12 -4.60
CA ILE A 27 -8.19 -0.86 -5.14
C ILE A 27 -7.04 -0.83 -4.13
N ALA A 28 -6.39 -1.97 -3.96
CA ALA A 28 -5.36 -2.18 -2.96
C ALA A 28 -4.41 -3.33 -3.36
N PRO A 29 -3.32 -3.57 -2.61
CA PRO A 29 -2.38 -4.65 -2.87
C PRO A 29 -2.98 -6.05 -2.98
N TRP A 30 -4.13 -6.33 -2.38
CA TRP A 30 -4.77 -7.65 -2.42
C TRP A 30 -5.70 -7.89 -3.62
N ASN A 31 -6.04 -6.86 -4.41
CA ASN A 31 -6.92 -7.00 -5.58
C ASN A 31 -6.41 -6.33 -6.86
N TYR A 32 -5.36 -5.48 -6.82
CA TYR A 32 -4.92 -4.75 -8.02
C TYR A 32 -4.56 -5.64 -9.21
N SER A 33 -4.12 -6.88 -8.96
CA SER A 33 -3.74 -7.81 -10.03
C SER A 33 -4.91 -8.15 -10.97
N GLN A 34 -6.14 -7.98 -10.49
CA GLN A 34 -7.39 -8.26 -11.20
C GLN A 34 -7.75 -7.19 -12.25
N TYR A 35 -7.11 -6.03 -12.23
CA TYR A 35 -7.50 -4.87 -13.04
C TYR A 35 -6.42 -4.49 -14.07
N GLN A 36 -6.81 -3.80 -15.13
CA GLN A 36 -5.91 -3.20 -16.12
C GLN A 36 -5.74 -1.72 -15.85
N PHE A 37 -4.48 -1.28 -15.76
CA PHE A 37 -4.12 0.12 -15.53
C PHE A 37 -3.66 0.76 -16.84
N ALA A 38 -4.14 1.97 -17.09
CA ALA A 38 -3.71 2.81 -18.21
C ALA A 38 -3.67 4.28 -17.79
N CYS A 39 -3.19 5.15 -18.67
CA CYS A 39 -3.39 6.60 -18.56
C CYS A 39 -4.22 7.06 -19.74
N ASP A 40 -5.14 7.99 -19.52
CA ASP A 40 -5.82 8.69 -20.61
C ASP A 40 -4.93 9.78 -21.22
N SER A 41 -5.46 10.50 -22.22
CA SER A 41 -4.76 11.61 -22.90
C SER A 41 -4.46 12.80 -21.99
N GLU A 42 -5.14 12.92 -20.85
CA GLU A 42 -4.95 13.99 -19.87
C GLU A 42 -3.99 13.58 -18.75
N GLY A 43 -3.54 12.33 -18.74
CA GLY A 43 -2.66 11.77 -17.72
C GLY A 43 -3.39 11.28 -16.47
N ASN A 44 -4.73 11.15 -16.50
CA ASN A 44 -5.48 10.53 -15.42
C ASN A 44 -5.25 9.02 -15.43
N ILE A 45 -5.15 8.44 -14.24
CA ILE A 45 -4.98 6.99 -14.10
C ILE A 45 -6.33 6.31 -14.28
N MET A 46 -6.38 5.38 -15.23
CA MET A 46 -7.55 4.59 -15.57
C MET A 46 -7.41 3.16 -15.08
N VAL A 47 -8.53 2.56 -14.68
CA VAL A 47 -8.70 1.18 -14.23
C VAL A 47 -9.88 0.59 -14.98
N ASP A 48 -9.62 -0.41 -15.80
CA ASP A 48 -10.60 -1.05 -16.69
C ASP A 48 -11.43 -0.04 -17.49
N GLY A 49 -10.77 1.00 -18.01
CA GLY A 49 -11.40 2.06 -18.80
C GLY A 49 -12.16 3.12 -18.00
N THR A 50 -12.16 3.06 -16.66
CA THR A 50 -12.78 4.08 -15.79
C THR A 50 -11.73 4.82 -14.95
N PRO A 51 -12.00 6.05 -14.46
CA PRO A 51 -11.04 6.77 -13.63
C PRO A 51 -10.76 6.06 -12.30
N LEU A 52 -9.49 6.00 -11.89
CA LEU A 52 -9.10 5.62 -10.53
C LEU A 52 -9.59 6.69 -9.54
N LEU A 53 -10.45 6.31 -8.61
CA LEU A 53 -10.98 7.22 -7.59
C LEU A 53 -10.07 7.27 -6.36
N PHE A 54 -9.67 6.11 -5.83
CA PHE A 54 -8.69 6.03 -4.75
C PHE A 54 -8.00 4.67 -4.70
N TYR A 55 -6.74 4.70 -4.25
CA TYR A 55 -5.93 3.51 -4.03
C TYR A 55 -5.49 3.42 -2.56
N HIS A 56 -5.58 2.24 -1.97
CA HIS A 56 -5.17 1.98 -0.59
C HIS A 56 -3.73 1.49 -0.54
N PHE A 57 -2.80 2.34 -0.11
CA PHE A 57 -1.36 2.06 -0.04
C PHE A 57 -0.97 1.20 1.19
N HIS A 58 -1.32 -0.09 1.18
CA HIS A 58 -0.93 -1.02 2.25
C HIS A 58 0.57 -1.37 2.20
N GLN A 59 1.23 -1.45 3.36
CA GLN A 59 2.69 -1.68 3.55
C GLN A 59 3.66 -0.59 3.07
N PHE A 60 3.17 0.44 2.39
CA PHE A 60 3.99 1.53 1.91
C PHE A 60 4.74 2.21 3.07
N GLN A 61 6.04 2.41 2.91
CA GLN A 61 6.92 2.93 3.96
C GLN A 61 7.84 4.03 3.44
N LEU A 62 7.95 5.11 4.23
CA LEU A 62 8.92 6.17 4.06
C LEU A 62 10.25 5.74 4.70
N LEU A 63 11.35 5.85 3.97
CA LEU A 63 12.68 5.46 4.45
C LEU A 63 13.53 6.68 4.79
N ASP A 64 14.39 6.54 5.79
CA ASP A 64 15.21 7.62 6.34
C ASP A 64 16.24 8.22 5.38
N ASP A 65 16.53 7.55 4.27
CA ASP A 65 17.33 8.07 3.15
C ASP A 65 16.51 8.83 2.10
N GLY A 66 15.20 9.01 2.33
CA GLY A 66 14.29 9.68 1.41
C GLY A 66 13.71 8.79 0.31
N SER A 67 14.08 7.51 0.29
CA SER A 67 13.46 6.51 -0.60
C SER A 67 12.15 5.95 -0.02
N PHE A 68 11.46 5.15 -0.83
CA PHE A 68 10.21 4.51 -0.44
C PHE A 68 10.31 2.99 -0.63
N ASP A 69 9.64 2.25 0.26
CA ASP A 69 9.42 0.81 0.14
C ASP A 69 7.93 0.57 -0.12
N ARG A 70 7.61 0.22 -1.37
CA ARG A 70 6.23 0.14 -1.87
C ARG A 70 5.47 -1.05 -1.31
N LEU A 71 5.92 -2.27 -1.65
CA LEU A 71 5.22 -3.52 -1.35
C LEU A 71 6.18 -4.71 -1.14
N SER A 72 5.73 -5.72 -0.39
CA SER A 72 6.43 -7.01 -0.32
C SER A 72 6.31 -7.78 -1.63
N THR A 73 7.26 -8.68 -1.85
CA THR A 73 7.16 -9.75 -2.85
C THR A 73 5.94 -10.65 -2.69
N PHE A 74 5.29 -10.68 -1.52
CA PHE A 74 4.03 -11.42 -1.35
C PHE A 74 2.93 -10.89 -2.29
N TYR A 75 2.85 -9.57 -2.48
CA TYR A 75 1.87 -8.96 -3.36
C TYR A 75 2.37 -8.89 -4.81
N THR A 76 3.66 -8.62 -5.00
CA THR A 76 4.24 -8.42 -6.34
C THR A 76 4.69 -9.70 -7.03
N ALA A 77 4.47 -10.87 -6.43
CA ALA A 77 4.86 -12.16 -7.02
C ALA A 77 4.05 -12.53 -8.27
N GLU A 78 2.75 -12.20 -8.29
CA GLU A 78 1.87 -12.52 -9.41
C GLU A 78 1.96 -11.47 -10.51
N ARG A 79 1.94 -10.19 -10.12
CA ARG A 79 2.01 -9.05 -11.03
C ARG A 79 2.76 -7.89 -10.36
N PRO A 80 3.63 -7.16 -11.08
CA PRO A 80 4.20 -5.92 -10.58
C PRO A 80 3.12 -4.94 -10.14
N GLU A 81 3.40 -4.15 -9.11
CA GLU A 81 2.47 -3.12 -8.67
C GLU A 81 2.22 -2.07 -9.78
N PRO A 82 1.07 -1.37 -9.76
CA PRO A 82 0.80 -0.34 -10.76
C PRO A 82 1.74 0.86 -10.58
N GLY A 83 2.88 0.85 -11.28
CA GLY A 83 3.96 1.83 -11.12
C GLY A 83 3.48 3.28 -11.15
N GLN A 84 2.65 3.64 -12.13
CA GLN A 84 2.08 4.98 -12.28
C GLN A 84 1.32 5.49 -11.04
N VAL A 85 0.62 4.60 -10.31
CA VAL A 85 -0.11 4.94 -9.09
C VAL A 85 0.87 5.28 -7.96
N TYR A 86 1.90 4.46 -7.80
CA TYR A 86 2.92 4.69 -6.78
C TYR A 86 3.80 5.89 -7.10
N GLU A 87 4.21 6.06 -8.35
CA GLU A 87 5.04 7.19 -8.78
C GLU A 87 4.34 8.53 -8.55
N ARG A 88 3.04 8.62 -8.88
CA ARG A 88 2.24 9.82 -8.60
C ARG A 88 2.19 10.12 -7.10
N TYR A 89 1.93 9.10 -6.30
CA TYR A 89 1.85 9.25 -4.84
C TYR A 89 3.20 9.62 -4.22
N GLU A 90 4.30 9.04 -4.71
CA GLU A 90 5.66 9.33 -4.25
C GLU A 90 6.11 10.75 -4.59
N ALA A 91 5.76 11.24 -5.79
CA ALA A 91 6.00 12.62 -6.18
C ALA A 91 5.28 13.60 -5.26
N ASP A 92 3.99 13.37 -5.01
CA ASP A 92 3.18 14.22 -4.12
C ASP A 92 3.70 14.15 -2.67
N LEU A 93 4.01 12.96 -2.16
CA LEU A 93 4.58 12.80 -0.82
C LEU A 93 5.90 13.55 -0.64
N LYS A 94 6.80 13.52 -1.63
CA LYS A 94 8.06 14.26 -1.57
C LYS A 94 7.82 15.76 -1.41
N LEU A 95 6.87 16.32 -2.14
CA LEU A 95 6.48 17.73 -2.04
C LEU A 95 5.93 18.04 -0.63
N ARG A 96 5.01 17.22 -0.11
CA ARG A 96 4.41 17.44 1.22
C ARG A 96 5.42 17.27 2.36
N ILE A 97 6.36 16.34 2.24
CA ILE A 97 7.45 16.18 3.21
C ILE A 97 8.34 17.43 3.22
N ALA A 98 8.61 18.03 2.05
CA ALA A 98 9.38 19.27 1.95
C ALA A 98 8.63 20.44 2.59
N GLU A 99 7.33 20.58 2.35
CA GLU A 99 6.46 21.59 3.00
C GLU A 99 6.50 21.45 4.54
N VAL A 100 6.36 20.22 5.06
CA VAL A 100 6.43 19.97 6.50
C VAL A 100 7.82 20.32 7.06
N ARG A 101 8.90 19.97 6.35
CA ARG A 101 10.27 20.27 6.78
C ARG A 101 10.63 21.75 6.70
N ALA A 102 9.95 22.54 5.87
CA ALA A 102 10.11 23.99 5.87
C ALA A 102 9.64 24.62 7.20
N VAL A 103 8.64 24.03 7.85
CA VAL A 103 8.15 24.46 9.19
C VAL A 103 8.89 23.74 10.31
N ALA A 104 9.21 22.46 10.13
CA ALA A 104 9.86 21.61 11.12
C ALA A 104 11.06 20.86 10.51
N PRO A 105 12.26 21.48 10.44
CA PRO A 105 13.43 20.92 9.75
C PRO A 105 13.85 19.52 10.23
N GLY A 106 13.60 19.21 11.50
CA GLY A 106 13.89 17.92 12.11
C GLY A 106 12.82 16.84 11.90
N PHE A 107 11.77 17.08 11.11
CA PHE A 107 10.66 16.14 10.97
C PHE A 107 11.10 14.78 10.40
N ARG A 108 10.86 13.74 11.21
CA ARG A 108 11.13 12.32 10.91
C ARG A 108 9.94 11.41 11.25
N GLY A 109 8.76 11.99 11.48
CA GLY A 109 7.56 11.22 11.83
C GLY A 109 7.22 10.19 10.74
N GLY A 110 7.01 8.94 11.13
CA GLY A 110 6.66 7.85 10.21
C GLY A 110 7.82 7.20 9.44
N PHE A 111 8.99 7.84 9.36
CA PHE A 111 10.16 7.30 8.65
C PHE A 111 10.72 6.05 9.34
N LYS A 112 11.10 5.06 8.53
CA LYS A 112 11.69 3.79 8.98
C LYS A 112 13.16 3.72 8.57
N ARG A 113 13.97 3.06 9.39
CA ARG A 113 15.38 2.79 9.06
C ARG A 113 15.48 1.83 7.89
N ILE A 114 16.15 2.24 6.82
CA ILE A 114 16.29 1.45 5.60
C ILE A 114 16.85 0.04 5.84
N GLY A 115 17.91 -0.09 6.66
CA GLY A 115 18.51 -1.39 6.97
C GLY A 115 17.54 -2.36 7.64
N LYS A 116 16.66 -1.85 8.51
CA LYS A 116 15.63 -2.65 9.18
C LYS A 116 14.56 -3.12 8.19
N VAL A 117 14.13 -2.25 7.28
CA VAL A 117 13.11 -2.59 6.26
C VAL A 117 13.69 -3.59 5.25
N ARG A 118 14.87 -3.32 4.69
CA ARG A 118 15.54 -4.23 3.75
C ARG A 118 15.82 -5.60 4.35
N GLY A 119 16.31 -5.65 5.59
CA GLY A 119 16.52 -6.92 6.30
C GLY A 119 15.21 -7.71 6.46
N ARG A 120 14.12 -7.04 6.86
CA ARG A 120 12.80 -7.66 6.97
C ARG A 120 12.30 -8.19 5.62
N ARG A 121 12.45 -7.42 4.54
CA ARG A 121 12.07 -7.83 3.17
C ARG A 121 12.88 -9.03 2.70
N TRP A 122 14.18 -9.06 2.98
CA TRP A 122 15.06 -10.18 2.66
C TRP A 122 14.61 -11.47 3.36
N VAL A 123 14.34 -11.42 4.67
CA VAL A 123 13.80 -12.55 5.43
C VAL A 123 12.44 -12.98 4.85
N GLN A 124 11.55 -12.04 4.53
CA GLN A 124 10.26 -12.37 3.92
C GLN A 124 10.39 -13.11 2.60
N ARG A 125 11.38 -12.74 1.77
CA ARG A 125 11.60 -13.33 0.44
C ARG A 125 12.30 -14.69 0.51
N PHE A 126 13.37 -14.81 1.31
CA PHE A 126 14.28 -15.95 1.24
C PHE A 126 14.23 -16.88 2.45
N ALA A 127 13.68 -16.45 3.59
CA ALA A 127 13.62 -17.33 4.75
C ALA A 127 12.63 -18.48 4.49
N PRO A 128 13.07 -19.74 4.71
CA PRO A 128 12.18 -20.90 4.71
C PRO A 128 11.01 -20.73 5.67
N ARG A 129 9.86 -21.36 5.37
CA ARG A 129 8.66 -21.29 6.24
C ARG A 129 8.96 -21.66 7.69
N TRP A 130 9.78 -22.70 7.92
CA TRP A 130 10.17 -23.14 9.26
C TRP A 130 10.89 -22.04 10.07
N LEU A 131 11.73 -21.21 9.42
CA LEU A 131 12.45 -20.12 10.08
C LEU A 131 11.50 -18.96 10.43
N LYS A 132 10.52 -18.69 9.57
CA LYS A 132 9.45 -17.70 9.81
C LYS A 132 8.55 -18.12 10.97
N ASP A 133 8.25 -19.40 11.09
CA ASP A 133 7.42 -19.95 12.17
C ASP A 133 8.18 -19.99 13.51
N LEU A 134 9.48 -20.26 13.49
CA LEU A 134 10.35 -20.17 14.68
C LEU A 134 10.40 -18.72 15.21
N ALA A 135 10.61 -17.75 14.34
CA ALA A 135 10.63 -16.33 14.72
C ALA A 135 9.28 -15.85 15.29
N ARG A 136 8.15 -16.35 14.76
CA ARG A 136 6.81 -16.06 15.30
C ARG A 136 6.59 -16.63 16.70
N LYS A 137 7.21 -17.77 17.04
CA LYS A 137 7.13 -18.37 18.38
C LYS A 137 7.97 -17.61 19.41
N VAL A 138 9.10 -17.04 19.01
CA VAL A 138 10.02 -16.29 19.90
C VAL A 138 9.50 -14.88 20.21
N ILE A 139 8.73 -14.25 19.31
CA ILE A 139 8.20 -12.88 19.49
C ILE A 139 6.85 -12.86 20.24
N ARG A 140 6.25 -14.03 20.49
CA ARG A 140 4.97 -14.19 21.21
C ARG A 140 5.13 -14.57 22.69
N TYR A 141 6.36 -14.47 23.23
CA TYR A 141 6.65 -14.56 24.67
C TYR A 141 7.50 -13.36 25.09
#